data_AF-A0A7Y9E7J3-F1
#
_entry.id   AF-A0A7Y9E7J3-F1
#
_cell.length_a   1.000
_cell.length_b   1.000
_cell.length_c   1.000
_cell.angle_alpha   90.00
_cell.angle_beta   90.00
_cell.angle_gamma   90.00
#
_symmetry.space_group_name_H-M   'P 1'
#
loop_
_entity.id
_entity.type
_entity.pdbx_description
1 polymer ?
#
loop_
_entity_poly.entity_id
_entity_poly.type
_entity_poly.pdbx_seq_one_letter_code
_entity_poly.pdbx_strand_id
1 'polypeptide(L)'
;MTAAHPSPGPADRLAYDDASTPSEMSADCRAAGANLHLRRAARAAVRPAPSLRFEDYPRDVAKRDIEISEAAARLAAAMNLQVDGD
;
A
#
# COMPACT_ATOMS: atom_id res chain seq x y z
N MET A 1 -24.18 -30.21 -30.68
CA MET A 1 -25.21 -29.25 -30.25
C MET A 1 -24.58 -28.30 -29.25
N THR A 2 -24.08 -27.16 -29.71
CA THR A 2 -23.55 -26.08 -28.88
C THR A 2 -24.48 -24.89 -29.11
N ALA A 3 -25.26 -24.54 -28.09
CA ALA A 3 -26.16 -23.38 -28.19
C ALA A 3 -25.29 -22.11 -28.27
N ALA A 4 -25.47 -21.34 -29.33
CA ALA A 4 -24.92 -20.00 -29.43
C ALA A 4 -25.60 -19.12 -28.37
N HIS A 5 -24.82 -18.54 -27.46
CA HIS A 5 -25.33 -17.54 -26.53
C HIS A 5 -25.75 -16.30 -27.33
N PRO A 6 -26.96 -15.75 -27.10
CA PRO A 6 -27.36 -14.49 -27.73
C PRO A 6 -26.43 -13.37 -27.26
N SER A 7 -25.95 -12.55 -28.18
CA SER A 7 -25.19 -11.34 -27.83
C SER A 7 -26.11 -10.38 -27.07
N PRO A 8 -25.71 -9.88 -25.88
CA PRO A 8 -26.49 -8.91 -25.14
C PRO A 8 -26.65 -7.63 -25.97
N GLY A 9 -27.84 -7.04 -25.92
CA GLY A 9 -28.12 -5.75 -26.54
C GLY A 9 -27.33 -4.62 -25.85
N PRO A 10 -27.18 -3.44 -26.49
CA PRO A 10 -26.35 -2.35 -25.99
C PRO A 10 -26.75 -1.83 -24.59
N ALA A 11 -27.97 -2.12 -24.12
CA ALA A 11 -28.46 -1.73 -22.80
C ALA A 11 -28.16 -2.76 -21.69
N ASP A 12 -27.65 -3.95 -22.04
CA ASP A 12 -27.40 -5.06 -21.11
C ASP A 12 -25.88 -5.28 -20.87
N ARG A 13 -25.03 -4.42 -21.45
CA ARG A 13 -23.62 -4.35 -21.06
C ARG A 13 -23.46 -3.54 -19.80
N LEU A 14 -22.79 -4.13 -18.83
CA LEU A 14 -22.35 -3.40 -17.66
C LEU A 14 -21.29 -2.37 -18.09
N ALA A 15 -21.20 -1.23 -17.41
CA ALA A 15 -20.26 -0.16 -17.76
C ALA A 15 -18.77 -0.58 -17.74
N TYR A 16 -18.48 -1.77 -17.24
CA TYR A 16 -17.16 -2.39 -17.14
C TYR A 16 -16.96 -3.56 -18.11
N ASP A 17 -17.94 -3.87 -18.97
CA ASP A 17 -17.79 -4.87 -20.03
C ASP A 17 -16.99 -4.35 -21.23
N ASP A 18 -16.87 -3.04 -21.37
CA ASP A 18 -16.02 -2.43 -22.38
C ASP A 18 -14.56 -2.45 -21.90
N ALA A 19 -13.72 -3.20 -22.62
CA ALA A 19 -12.30 -3.25 -22.33
C ALA A 19 -11.68 -1.86 -22.52
N SER A 20 -10.92 -1.40 -21.53
CA SER A 20 -10.08 -0.22 -21.65
C SER A 20 -9.19 -0.32 -22.88
N THR A 21 -8.95 0.81 -23.54
CA THR A 21 -7.99 0.86 -24.64
C THR A 21 -6.58 0.53 -24.12
N PRO A 22 -5.68 0.01 -24.97
CA PRO A 22 -4.30 -0.24 -24.57
C PRO A 22 -3.57 1.01 -24.01
N SER A 23 -3.97 2.20 -24.45
CA SER A 23 -3.43 3.48 -23.95
C SER A 23 -3.84 3.75 -22.51
N GLU A 24 -5.12 3.55 -22.19
CA GLU A 24 -5.67 3.72 -20.84
C GLU A 24 -5.07 2.70 -19.87
N MET A 25 -5.02 1.42 -20.26
CA MET A 25 -4.37 0.38 -19.46
C MET A 25 -2.89 0.72 -19.18
N SER A 26 -2.19 1.24 -20.19
CA SER A 26 -0.79 1.67 -20.04
C SER A 26 -0.64 2.85 -19.07
N ALA A 27 -1.58 3.80 -19.10
CA ALA A 27 -1.62 4.92 -18.16
C ALA A 27 -1.89 4.45 -16.73
N ASP A 28 -2.85 3.54 -16.55
CA ASP A 28 -3.19 2.95 -15.25
C ASP A 28 -2.01 2.20 -14.66
N CYS A 29 -1.29 1.40 -15.46
CA CYS A 29 -0.07 0.72 -14.99
C CYS A 29 1.01 1.71 -14.54
N ARG A 30 1.19 2.83 -15.24
CA ARG A 30 2.14 3.88 -14.82
C ARG A 30 1.69 4.54 -13.52
N ALA A 31 0.41 4.87 -13.38
CA ALA A 31 -0.15 5.47 -12.19
C ALA A 31 -0.03 4.53 -10.97
N ALA A 32 -0.38 3.25 -11.14
CA ALA A 32 -0.18 2.22 -10.12
C ALA A 32 1.30 2.11 -9.73
N GLY A 33 2.20 2.10 -10.70
CA GLY A 33 3.65 2.09 -10.47
C GLY A 33 4.16 3.27 -9.64
N ALA A 34 3.60 4.47 -9.87
CA ALA A 34 3.94 5.67 -9.12
C ALA A 34 3.37 5.64 -7.69
N ASN A 35 2.07 5.34 -7.55
CA ASN A 35 1.35 5.33 -6.27
C ASN A 35 1.87 4.25 -5.31
N LEU A 36 2.22 3.09 -5.85
CA LEU A 36 2.80 1.99 -5.06
C LEU A 36 4.33 2.07 -4.96
N HIS A 37 4.94 3.11 -5.53
CA HIS A 37 6.39 3.30 -5.54
C HIS A 37 7.18 2.08 -6.03
N LEU A 38 6.69 1.37 -7.06
CA LEU A 38 7.24 0.09 -7.50
C LEU A 38 8.70 0.18 -7.95
N ARG A 39 9.16 1.33 -8.46
CA ARG A 39 10.60 1.54 -8.77
C ARG A 39 11.47 1.51 -7.51
N ARG A 40 10.98 2.02 -6.38
CA ARG A 40 11.68 1.95 -5.09
C ARG A 40 11.70 0.52 -4.58
N ALA A 41 10.56 -0.17 -4.65
CA ALA A 41 10.44 -1.57 -4.23
C ALA A 41 11.35 -2.49 -5.06
N ALA A 42 11.35 -2.36 -6.39
CA ALA A 42 12.23 -3.12 -7.26
C ALA A 42 13.72 -2.92 -6.95
N ARG A 43 14.14 -1.66 -6.70
CA ARG A 43 15.50 -1.37 -6.25
C ARG A 43 15.82 -1.98 -4.90
N ALA A 44 14.87 -1.97 -3.95
CA ALA A 44 15.08 -2.55 -2.63
C ALA A 44 15.18 -4.08 -2.69
N ALA A 45 14.36 -4.73 -3.53
CA ALA A 45 14.30 -6.18 -3.67
C ALA A 45 15.62 -6.81 -4.17
N VAL A 46 16.40 -6.06 -4.95
CA VAL A 46 17.70 -6.53 -5.47
C VAL A 46 18.90 -6.06 -4.67
N ARG A 47 18.70 -5.17 -3.68
CA ARG A 47 19.79 -4.74 -2.81
C ARG A 47 20.07 -5.84 -1.79
N PRO A 48 21.35 -6.08 -1.45
CA PRO A 48 21.69 -6.92 -0.31
C PRO A 48 20.93 -6.45 0.93
N ALA A 49 20.46 -7.39 1.73
CA ALA A 49 19.83 -7.08 3.01
C ALA A 49 20.81 -6.23 3.86
N PRO A 50 20.30 -5.28 4.66
CA PRO A 50 21.09 -4.65 5.71
C PRO A 50 21.78 -5.71 6.57
N SER A 51 22.97 -5.43 7.09
CA SER A 51 23.62 -6.37 8.02
C SER A 51 22.77 -6.52 9.29
N LEU A 52 22.91 -7.66 9.95
CA LEU A 52 22.28 -7.93 11.25
C LEU A 52 23.31 -7.89 12.39
N ARG A 53 24.58 -7.60 12.07
CA ARG A 53 25.65 -7.54 13.06
C ARG A 53 25.57 -6.22 13.82
N PHE A 54 25.69 -6.32 15.15
CA PHE A 54 25.73 -5.16 16.02
C PHE A 54 26.84 -4.17 15.64
N GLU A 55 28.02 -4.68 15.30
CA GLU A 55 29.19 -3.91 14.86
C GLU A 55 28.96 -3.09 13.57
N ASP A 56 28.05 -3.53 12.69
CA ASP A 56 27.69 -2.82 11.45
C ASP A 56 26.59 -1.77 11.66
N TYR A 57 25.88 -1.84 12.79
CA TYR A 57 24.90 -0.86 13.24
C TYR A 57 25.12 -0.56 14.73
N PRO A 58 26.25 0.08 15.10
CA PRO A 58 26.54 0.46 16.48
C PRO A 58 25.61 1.60 16.87
N ARG A 59 24.38 1.22 17.19
CA ARG A 59 23.28 2.07 17.55
C ARG A 59 22.70 1.55 18.84
N ASP A 60 23.46 1.73 19.91
CA ASP A 60 22.86 2.18 21.18
C ASP A 60 22.30 3.60 20.98
N VAL A 61 21.46 3.77 19.96
CA VAL A 61 20.66 4.98 19.82
C VAL A 61 19.60 4.81 20.89
N ALA A 62 19.77 5.58 21.97
CA ALA A 62 18.75 5.73 22.98
C ALA A 62 17.42 5.90 22.25
N LYS A 63 16.42 5.07 22.61
CA LYS A 63 15.07 5.23 22.07
C LYS A 63 14.71 6.69 22.27
N ARG A 64 14.26 7.35 21.20
CA ARG A 64 13.81 8.74 21.32
C ARG A 64 12.72 8.77 22.38
N ASP A 65 12.85 9.66 23.35
CA ASP A 65 11.76 9.90 24.29
C ASP A 65 10.54 10.39 23.51
N ILE A 66 9.43 9.68 23.69
CA ILE A 66 8.15 10.01 23.08
C ILE A 66 7.27 10.52 24.21
N GLU A 67 7.07 11.83 24.24
CA GLU A 67 6.12 12.43 25.17
C GLU A 67 4.68 12.12 24.71
N ILE A 68 3.87 11.58 25.62
CA ILE A 68 2.45 11.39 25.37
C ILE A 68 1.72 12.68 25.73
N SER A 69 1.38 13.46 24.70
CA SER A 69 0.55 14.65 24.89
C SER A 69 -0.83 14.29 25.44
N GLU A 70 -1.44 15.23 26.17
CA GLU A 70 -2.82 15.09 26.67
C GLU A 70 -3.81 14.77 25.53
N ALA A 71 -3.64 15.40 24.36
CA ALA A 71 -4.49 15.15 23.20
C ALA A 71 -4.39 13.70 22.71
N ALA A 72 -3.19 13.12 22.70
CA ALA A 72 -2.97 11.73 22.33
C ALA A 72 -3.59 10.76 23.36
N ALA A 73 -3.47 11.05 24.65
CA ALA A 73 -4.09 10.25 25.72
C ALA A 73 -5.63 10.25 25.59
N ARG A 74 -6.24 11.42 25.32
CA ARG A 74 -7.70 11.52 25.09
C ARG A 74 -8.15 10.70 23.88
N LEU A 75 -7.39 10.73 22.79
CA LEU A 75 -7.67 9.91 21.60
C LEU A 75 -7.56 8.42 21.90
N ALA A 76 -6.53 7.99 22.63
CA ALA A 76 -6.34 6.60 23.01
C ALA A 76 -7.52 6.09 23.86
N ALA A 77 -7.98 6.88 24.83
CA ALA A 77 -9.14 6.54 25.65
C ALA A 77 -10.42 6.38 24.82
N ALA A 78 -10.66 7.28 23.85
CA ALA A 78 -11.81 7.18 22.95
C ALA A 78 -11.79 5.93 22.07
N MET A 79 -10.59 5.40 21.79
CA MET A 79 -10.38 4.20 20.96
C MET A 79 -10.24 2.91 21.79
N ASN A 80 -10.41 2.96 23.12
CA ASN A 80 -10.12 1.86 24.05
C ASN A 80 -8.69 1.31 23.89
N LEU A 81 -7.73 2.19 23.59
CA LEU A 81 -6.32 1.87 23.47
C LEU A 81 -5.58 2.25 24.76
N GLN A 82 -4.81 1.31 25.31
CA GLN A 82 -3.88 1.59 26.40
C GLN A 82 -2.62 2.24 25.81
N VAL A 83 -2.21 3.37 26.37
CA VAL A 83 -0.93 4.01 26.10
C VAL A 83 -0.17 4.13 27.42
N ASP A 84 1.07 3.64 27.44
CA ASP A 84 1.94 3.71 28.62
C ASP A 84 2.63 5.08 28.66
N GLY A 85 2.04 6.02 29.38
CA GLY A 85 2.65 7.28 29.79
C GLY A 85 2.40 7.44 31.29
N ASP A 86 3.41 7.91 32.02
CA ASP A 86 3.47 7.98 33.50
C ASP A 86 2.15 8.27 34.22
#